data_AF-A0A815LA10-F1
#
_entry.id   AF-A0A815LA10-F1
#
_cell.length_a   1.000
_cell.length_b   1.000
_cell.length_c   1.000
_cell.angle_alpha   90.00
_cell.angle_beta   90.00
_cell.angle_gamma   90.00
#
_symmetry.space_group_name_H-M   'P 1'
#
loop_
_entity.id
_entity.type
_entity.pdbx_description
1 polymer ?
#
loop_
_entity_poly.entity_id
_entity_poly.type
_entity_poly.pdbx_seq_one_letter_code
_entity_poly.pdbx_strand_id
1 'polypeptide(L)'
;MPFSSSFSFRKSKPRKSISRSPLKLPAEELARELGPRYQSIDVRIGNQKFIYDISQAGWTSGETVGTPVTSRGIARLEKNKKELEEDNNVLRTKIDTLLQMLAEITAEYDVRRGA
;
A
#
# COMPACT_ATOMS: atom_id res chain seq x y z
N MET A 1 54.75 44.50 4.56
CA MET A 1 53.28 44.37 4.48
C MET A 1 52.82 43.51 5.64
N PRO A 2 51.98 43.99 6.58
CA PRO A 2 51.34 43.11 7.55
C PRO A 2 49.91 42.77 7.12
N PHE A 3 49.56 41.48 7.12
CA PHE A 3 48.20 41.02 6.96
C PHE A 3 47.43 41.25 8.26
N SER A 4 46.55 42.24 8.26
CA SER A 4 45.56 42.46 9.33
C SER A 4 44.45 41.42 9.22
N SER A 5 44.49 40.41 10.10
CA SER A 5 43.41 39.43 10.28
C SER A 5 42.21 40.10 10.97
N SER A 6 41.26 40.62 10.17
CA SER A 6 39.93 41.03 10.63
C SER A 6 38.90 39.93 10.33
N PHE A 7 39.17 38.68 10.71
CA PHE A 7 38.15 37.63 10.69
C PHE A 7 37.24 37.82 11.91
N SER A 8 36.25 38.70 11.80
CA SER A 8 35.12 38.72 12.73
C SER A 8 33.88 38.19 12.01
N PHE A 9 33.47 36.97 12.38
CA PHE A 9 32.20 36.44 11.93
C PHE A 9 31.09 37.31 12.54
N ARG A 10 30.34 38.02 11.69
CA ARG A 10 29.14 38.75 12.15
C ARG A 10 28.21 37.75 12.83
N LYS A 11 27.75 38.07 14.05
CA LYS A 11 26.76 37.24 14.77
C LYS A 11 25.58 36.98 13.84
N SER A 12 25.31 35.71 13.57
CA SER A 12 24.18 35.31 12.73
C SER A 12 22.88 35.77 13.42
N LYS A 13 21.90 36.22 12.62
CA LYS A 13 20.59 36.60 13.15
C LYS A 13 19.98 35.40 13.89
N PRO A 14 19.28 35.59 15.02
CA PRO A 14 18.61 34.51 15.73
C PRO A 14 17.75 33.71 14.74
N ARG A 15 17.95 32.41 14.72
CA ARG A 15 17.23 31.51 13.80
C ARG A 15 15.75 31.53 14.22
N LYS A 16 14.86 31.97 13.33
CA LYS A 16 13.39 31.98 13.57
C LYS A 16 12.74 30.58 13.56
N SER A 17 13.55 29.51 13.58
CA SER A 17 13.04 28.14 13.61
C SER A 17 13.11 27.60 15.02
N ILE A 18 11.98 27.11 15.52
CA ILE A 18 11.89 26.29 16.74
C ILE A 18 12.90 25.15 16.67
N SER A 19 13.67 24.96 17.75
CA SER A 19 14.56 23.80 17.86
C SER A 19 13.68 22.55 17.92
N ARG A 20 13.94 21.59 17.02
CA ARG A 20 13.31 20.27 17.10
C ARG A 20 13.96 19.55 18.28
N SER A 21 13.31 19.59 19.44
CA SER A 21 13.83 18.91 20.63
C SER A 21 13.89 17.40 20.36
N PRO A 22 14.90 16.69 20.88
CA PRO A 22 14.99 15.23 20.75
C PRO A 22 14.06 14.49 21.75
N LEU A 23 13.23 15.20 22.50
CA LEU A 23 12.33 14.59 23.48
C LEU A 23 11.20 13.87 22.75
N LYS A 24 10.93 12.62 23.15
CA LYS A 24 9.76 11.86 22.69
C LYS A 24 8.52 12.48 23.33
N LEU A 25 7.90 13.43 22.63
CA LEU A 25 6.67 14.07 23.05
C LEU A 25 5.47 13.11 22.91
N PRO A 26 4.42 13.25 23.75
CA PRO A 26 3.16 12.55 23.56
C PRO A 26 2.50 12.93 22.22
N ALA A 27 1.69 12.03 21.66
CA ALA A 27 1.15 12.16 20.31
C ALA A 27 0.36 13.46 20.06
N GLU A 28 -0.34 13.99 21.07
CA GLU A 28 -1.09 15.24 20.98
C GLU A 28 -0.19 16.47 20.84
N GLU A 29 0.93 16.49 21.56
CA GLU A 29 1.89 17.59 21.53
C GLU A 29 2.73 17.54 20.25
N LEU A 30 3.08 16.32 19.81
CA LEU A 30 3.72 16.07 18.52
C LEU A 30 2.83 16.52 17.35
N ALA A 31 1.53 16.27 17.40
CA ALA A 31 0.57 16.71 16.38
C ALA A 31 0.40 18.24 16.35
N ARG A 32 0.49 18.91 17.50
CA ARG A 32 0.50 20.38 17.60
C ARG A 32 1.76 20.99 17.00
N GLU A 33 2.94 20.40 17.25
CA GLU A 33 4.21 20.92 16.73
C GLU A 33 4.45 20.60 15.26
N LEU A 34 4.11 19.39 14.81
CA LEU A 34 4.37 18.91 13.43
C LEU A 34 3.18 19.13 12.49
N GLY A 35 2.01 19.49 13.02
CA GLY A 35 0.78 19.70 12.26
C GLY A 35 0.07 18.39 11.86
N PRO A 36 -1.09 18.50 11.17
CA PRO A 36 -2.00 17.38 10.90
C PRO A 36 -1.44 16.27 10.01
N ARG A 37 -0.22 16.41 9.48
CA ARG A 37 0.44 15.42 8.61
C ARG A 37 1.59 14.66 9.30
N TYR A 38 1.72 14.72 10.61
CA TYR A 38 2.82 14.04 11.31
C TYR A 38 2.82 12.52 11.13
N GLN A 39 1.69 11.92 10.71
CA GLN A 39 1.52 10.48 10.56
C GLN A 39 2.07 9.91 9.24
N SER A 40 2.37 10.77 8.26
CA SER A 40 2.80 10.33 6.93
C SER A 40 4.00 11.13 6.42
N ILE A 41 5.08 10.46 6.02
CA ILE A 41 6.23 11.10 5.37
C ILE A 41 6.11 10.94 3.86
N ASP A 42 5.91 12.06 3.17
CA ASP A 42 5.90 12.10 1.71
C ASP A 42 7.35 12.25 1.19
N VAL A 43 7.85 11.25 0.47
CA VAL A 43 9.14 11.29 -0.21
C VAL A 43 8.91 11.26 -1.72
N ARG A 44 9.62 12.11 -2.48
CA ARG A 44 9.63 12.04 -3.94
C ARG A 44 11.03 11.74 -4.44
N ILE A 45 11.19 10.65 -5.18
CA ILE A 45 12.45 10.26 -5.82
C ILE A 45 12.18 10.19 -7.32
N GLY A 46 12.74 11.13 -8.07
CA GLY A 46 12.42 11.30 -9.49
C GLY A 46 10.91 11.55 -9.72
N ASN A 47 10.29 10.66 -10.49
CA ASN A 47 8.86 10.71 -10.86
C ASN A 47 7.97 9.84 -9.95
N GLN A 48 8.52 9.29 -8.86
CA GLN A 48 7.81 8.39 -7.96
C GLN A 48 7.55 9.09 -6.63
N LYS A 49 6.30 9.01 -6.14
CA LYS A 49 5.92 9.46 -4.81
C LYS A 49 5.91 8.23 -3.89
N PHE A 50 6.46 8.35 -2.71
CA PHE A 50 6.39 7.34 -1.65
C PHE A 50 5.75 7.99 -0.43
N ILE A 51 4.86 7.27 0.22
CA ILE A 51 4.22 7.73 1.45
C ILE A 51 4.56 6.69 2.51
N TYR A 52 5.38 7.08 3.49
CA TYR A 52 5.63 6.26 4.66
C TYR A 52 4.53 6.51 5.69
N ASP A 53 3.75 5.48 5.99
CA ASP A 53 2.76 5.55 7.07
C ASP A 53 3.45 5.15 8.38
N ILE A 54 3.54 6.10 9.30
CA ILE A 54 4.18 5.92 10.61
C ILE A 54 3.32 5.00 11.50
N SER A 55 2.00 4.94 11.27
CA SER A 55 1.11 4.06 12.03
C SER A 55 1.24 2.59 11.63
N GLN A 56 1.47 2.32 10.34
CA GLN A 56 1.67 0.98 9.79
C GLN A 56 3.14 0.57 9.69
N ALA A 57 4.05 1.46 10.10
CA ALA A 57 5.51 1.30 10.03
C ALA A 57 6.02 0.81 8.66
N GLY A 58 5.36 1.23 7.58
CA GLY A 58 5.56 0.67 6.24
C GLY A 58 5.62 1.74 5.15
N TRP A 59 6.39 1.46 4.10
CA TRP A 59 6.39 2.28 2.89
C TRP A 59 5.24 1.85 1.98
N THR A 60 4.40 2.80 1.60
CA THR A 60 3.44 2.62 0.51
C THR A 60 3.97 3.33 -0.73
N SER A 61 3.92 2.64 -1.88
CA SER A 61 4.19 3.28 -3.17
C SER A 61 3.05 4.26 -3.44
N GLY A 62 3.34 5.54 -3.32
CA GLY A 62 2.45 6.58 -3.77
C GLY A 62 2.39 6.59 -5.30
N GLU A 63 1.25 7.04 -5.81
CA GLU A 63 1.03 7.18 -7.25
C GLU A 63 2.17 7.96 -7.91
N THR A 64 2.76 7.35 -8.93
CA THR A 64 3.88 7.89 -9.68
C THR A 64 3.41 9.10 -10.48
N VAL A 65 3.88 10.29 -10.12
CA VAL A 65 3.66 11.52 -10.91
C VAL A 65 4.43 11.37 -12.22
N GLY A 66 3.73 10.91 -13.27
CA GLY A 66 4.25 10.79 -14.63
C GLY A 66 4.56 9.37 -15.12
N THR A 67 4.22 8.33 -14.37
CA THR A 67 4.03 7.00 -14.97
C THR A 67 2.62 6.54 -14.66
N PRO A 68 1.79 6.25 -15.66
CA PRO A 68 0.51 5.65 -15.36
C PRO A 68 0.85 4.23 -14.92
N VAL A 69 0.49 3.82 -13.70
CA VAL A 69 -0.11 2.48 -13.61
C VAL A 69 -1.33 2.61 -14.50
N THR A 70 -1.15 2.33 -15.80
CA THR A 70 -2.10 2.76 -16.83
C THR A 70 -3.46 2.30 -16.36
N SER A 71 -4.45 3.20 -16.35
CA SER A 71 -5.85 2.81 -16.19
C SER A 71 -6.17 1.58 -17.06
N ARG A 72 -5.48 1.46 -18.21
CA ARG A 72 -5.42 0.27 -19.07
C ARG A 72 -4.85 -1.00 -18.41
N GLY A 73 -3.76 -0.92 -17.66
CA GLY A 73 -3.19 -2.03 -16.88
C GLY A 73 -4.10 -2.48 -15.75
N ILE A 74 -4.71 -1.54 -15.02
CA ILE A 74 -5.72 -1.86 -13.99
C ILE A 74 -6.95 -2.49 -14.64
N ALA A 75 -7.48 -1.90 -15.72
CA ALA A 75 -8.63 -2.46 -16.44
C ALA A 75 -8.35 -3.85 -17.04
N ARG A 76 -7.12 -4.13 -17.48
CA ARG A 76 -6.71 -5.47 -17.92
C ARG A 76 -6.69 -6.46 -16.76
N LEU A 77 -6.17 -6.05 -15.60
CA LEU A 77 -6.16 -6.90 -14.40
C LEU A 77 -7.57 -7.18 -13.89
N GLU A 78 -8.46 -6.18 -13.88
CA GLU A 78 -9.87 -6.34 -13.52
C GLU A 78 -10.60 -7.28 -14.49
N LYS A 79 -10.36 -7.14 -15.80
CA LYS A 79 -10.93 -8.04 -16.80
C LYS A 79 -10.47 -9.49 -16.57
N ASN A 80 -9.17 -9.71 -16.39
CA ASN A 80 -8.62 -11.04 -16.15
C ASN A 80 -9.15 -11.63 -14.84
N LYS A 81 -9.28 -10.82 -13.79
CA LYS A 81 -9.88 -11.25 -12.52
C LYS A 81 -11.31 -11.72 -12.72
N LYS A 82 -12.12 -10.95 -13.46
CA LYS A 82 -13.51 -11.31 -13.74
C LYS A 82 -13.63 -12.61 -14.53
N GLU A 83 -12.80 -12.78 -15.57
CA GLU A 83 -12.74 -14.01 -16.36
C GLU A 83 -12.37 -15.22 -15.50
N LEU A 84 -11.36 -15.09 -14.64
CA LEU A 84 -10.96 -16.14 -13.70
C LEU A 84 -12.05 -16.47 -12.67
N GLU A 85 -12.82 -15.48 -12.22
CA GLU A 85 -13.96 -15.69 -11.32
C GLU A 85 -15.10 -16.45 -12.02
N GLU A 86 -15.40 -16.12 -13.27
CA GLU A 86 -16.38 -16.84 -14.10
C GLU A 86 -15.96 -18.29 -14.33
N ASP A 87 -14.71 -18.53 -14.72
CA ASP A 87 -14.15 -19.88 -14.88
C ASP A 87 -14.20 -20.67 -13.57
N ASN A 88 -13.87 -20.06 -12.44
CA ASN A 88 -13.95 -20.72 -11.14
C ASN A 88 -15.38 -21.15 -10.81
N ASN A 89 -16.36 -20.28 -11.08
CA ASN A 89 -17.77 -20.60 -10.86
C ASN A 89 -18.24 -21.75 -11.76
N VAL A 90 -17.84 -21.75 -13.04
CA VAL A 90 -18.14 -22.86 -13.96
C VAL A 90 -17.49 -24.17 -13.52
N LEU A 91 -16.26 -24.11 -13.02
CA LEU A 91 -15.59 -25.30 -12.50
C LEU A 91 -16.29 -25.86 -11.27
N ARG A 92 -16.74 -25.00 -10.35
CA ARG A 92 -17.51 -25.41 -9.17
C ARG A 92 -18.82 -26.10 -9.56
N THR A 93 -19.60 -25.52 -10.47
CA THR A 93 -20.86 -26.14 -10.92
C THR A 93 -20.62 -27.47 -11.62
N LYS A 94 -19.57 -27.60 -12.43
CA LYS A 94 -19.19 -28.89 -13.04
C LYS A 94 -18.87 -29.94 -11.99
N ILE A 95 -18.13 -29.58 -10.94
CA ILE A 95 -17.81 -30.50 -9.84
C ILE A 95 -19.10 -30.95 -9.14
N ASP A 96 -20.00 -30.02 -8.82
CA ASP A 96 -21.26 -30.34 -8.16
C ASP A 96 -22.13 -31.29 -9.01
N THR A 97 -22.26 -31.03 -10.31
CA THR A 97 -23.00 -31.92 -11.22
C THR A 97 -22.35 -33.30 -11.30
N LEU A 98 -21.03 -33.39 -11.41
CA LEU A 98 -20.32 -34.67 -11.43
C LEU A 98 -20.53 -35.46 -10.13
N LEU A 99 -20.53 -34.78 -8.98
CA LEU A 99 -20.82 -35.40 -7.69
C LEU A 99 -22.26 -35.93 -7.62
N GLN A 100 -23.23 -35.19 -8.17
CA GLN A 100 -24.62 -35.65 -8.28
C GLN A 100 -24.73 -36.90 -9.17
N MET A 101 -24.09 -36.91 -10.34
CA MET A 101 -24.09 -38.06 -11.24
C MET A 101 -23.44 -39.29 -10.59
N LEU A 102 -22.34 -39.11 -9.86
CA LEU A 102 -21.69 -40.21 -9.13
C LEU A 102 -22.59 -40.75 -8.01
N ALA A 103 -23.28 -39.87 -7.28
CA ALA A 103 -24.24 -40.28 -6.26
C ALA A 103 -25.41 -41.07 -6.87
N GLU A 104 -25.93 -40.64 -8.02
CA GLU A 104 -27.01 -41.34 -8.75
C GLU A 104 -26.56 -42.74 -9.18
N ILE A 105 -25.38 -42.86 -9.81
CA ILE A 105 -24.82 -44.16 -10.22
C ILE A 105 -24.62 -45.09 -9.01
N THR A 106 -24.13 -44.55 -7.90
CA THR A 106 -23.90 -45.33 -6.67
C THR A 106 -25.24 -45.81 -6.09
N ALA A 107 -26.24 -44.94 -6.04
CA ALA A 107 -27.58 -45.30 -5.58
C ALA A 107 -28.25 -46.36 -6.48
N GLU A 108 -28.14 -46.22 -7.81
CA GLU A 108 -28.64 -47.23 -8.74
C GLU A 108 -27.95 -48.59 -8.55
N TYR A 109 -26.63 -48.58 -8.34
CA TYR A 109 -25.88 -49.80 -8.09
C TYR A 109 -26.34 -50.50 -6.80
N ASP A 110 -26.53 -49.73 -5.73
CA ASP A 110 -26.99 -50.26 -4.45
C ASP A 110 -28.42 -50.83 -4.56
N VAL A 111 -29.32 -50.16 -5.28
CA VAL A 111 -30.68 -50.66 -5.56
C VAL A 111 -30.62 -51.97 -6.36
N ARG A 112 -29.78 -52.06 -7.40
CA ARG A 112 -29.61 -53.29 -8.21
C ARG A 112 -28.96 -54.43 -7.44
N ARG A 113 -28.12 -54.14 -6.45
CA ARG A 113 -27.47 -55.15 -5.60
C ARG A 113 -28.40 -55.68 -4.51
N GLY A 114 -29.37 -54.86 -4.07
CA GLY A 114 -30.38 -55.24 -3.08
C GLY A 114 -31.62 -55.94 -3.64
N ALA A 115 -31.76 -56.04 -4.98
CA ALA A 115 -32.82 -56.76 -5.69
C ALA A 115 -32.30 -58.12 -6.21
#